data_AF-I1CG55-F1
#
_entry.id   AF-I1CG55-F1
#
_cell.length_a   1.000
_cell.length_b   1.000
_cell.length_c   1.000
_cell.angle_alpha   90.00
_cell.angle_beta   90.00
_cell.angle_gamma   90.00
#
_symmetry.space_group_name_H-M   'P 1'
#
loop_
_entity.id
_entity.type
_entity.pdbx_description
1 polymer ?
#
loop_
_entity_poly.entity_id
_entity_poly.type
_entity_poly.pdbx_seq_one_letter_code
_entity_poly.pdbx_strand_id
1 'polypeptide(L)'
;MDRLLAATEKENEKYTIMTSKDIANAKLSAQAQIDAEYGTDEIIGMKRKVVDPMDYQRKRAALSEVGQEMEEEEAEIDEKIFFSVNYDKFNMLFRNDAIIDFATERINRSAGQIVKAFFEYGKDKMKTLKEQDSPSATPVHIANVVTKTDVATRGDIVLPKDPLEPNKKPSLQEIVRGYITLLKMDPAGFIKSKDERGANHYAVNFEKLRNTMKRRIIEGLVRERYGVATCRVFKILIEKGKLDESQIQKLAMLPAKDTREKLALLKTKGFVEIQEVPRTADRAPGRCFHLWYVPLEKCYQEVLVDSYRIICNLQQRKRQELKLRKRLVDKIARKDVMENPDLLGEGEKKEIEQMNKVFERLEVAKSRVDLVVMILRDF
;
A
#
# COMPACT_ATOMS: atom_id res chain seq x y z
N MET A 1 -18.95 -1.57 5.13
CA MET A 1 -20.15 -1.41 4.29
C MET A 1 -19.80 -0.36 3.26
N ASP A 2 -19.91 -0.71 1.99
CA ASP A 2 -19.43 0.08 0.86
C ASP A 2 -20.33 1.31 0.69
N ARG A 3 -19.76 2.52 0.81
CA ARG A 3 -20.53 3.79 0.81
C ARG A 3 -21.18 4.04 -0.54
N LEU A 4 -20.57 3.52 -1.60
CA LEU A 4 -21.12 3.58 -2.95
C LEU A 4 -22.32 2.64 -3.07
N LEU A 5 -22.26 1.43 -2.49
CA LEU A 5 -23.42 0.55 -2.36
C LEU A 5 -24.54 1.21 -1.55
N ALA A 6 -24.23 1.80 -0.39
CA ALA A 6 -25.23 2.47 0.44
C ALA A 6 -25.85 3.71 -0.23
N ALA A 7 -25.08 4.47 -1.00
CA ALA A 7 -25.58 5.59 -1.79
C ALA A 7 -26.44 5.10 -2.97
N THR A 8 -26.00 4.05 -3.67
CA THR A 8 -26.78 3.44 -4.76
C THR A 8 -28.06 2.78 -4.27
N GLU A 9 -28.06 2.16 -3.09
CA GLU A 9 -29.25 1.58 -2.47
C GLU A 9 -30.26 2.68 -2.13
N LYS A 10 -29.82 3.78 -1.50
CA LYS A 10 -30.66 4.96 -1.22
C LYS A 10 -31.25 5.61 -2.48
N GLU A 11 -30.51 5.59 -3.59
CA GLU A 11 -31.00 6.13 -4.86
C GLU A 11 -31.91 5.15 -5.61
N ASN A 12 -31.63 3.85 -5.51
CA ASN A 12 -32.47 2.80 -6.09
C ASN A 12 -33.83 2.69 -5.38
N GLU A 13 -33.89 2.97 -4.07
CA GLU A 13 -35.14 3.02 -3.29
C GLU A 13 -36.14 4.08 -3.81
N LYS A 14 -35.68 5.06 -4.60
CA LYS A 14 -36.56 6.08 -5.21
C LYS A 14 -37.32 5.57 -6.43
N TYR A 15 -36.96 4.42 -7.00
CA TYR A 15 -37.55 3.88 -8.24
C TYR A 15 -38.22 2.52 -8.00
N THR A 16 -39.55 2.44 -8.20
CA THR A 16 -40.36 1.25 -7.91
C THR A 16 -40.26 0.14 -8.97
N ILE A 17 -39.82 0.45 -10.21
CA ILE A 17 -39.56 -0.53 -11.28
C ILE A 17 -38.37 0.01 -12.10
N MET A 18 -37.28 -0.76 -12.23
CA MET A 18 -36.04 -0.27 -12.85
C MET A 18 -35.80 -0.85 -14.25
N THR A 19 -35.55 0.04 -15.20
CA THR A 19 -34.95 -0.31 -16.50
C THR A 19 -33.42 -0.24 -16.40
N SER A 20 -32.67 -0.96 -17.24
CA SER A 20 -31.19 -0.96 -17.21
C SER A 20 -30.56 0.44 -17.36
N LYS A 21 -31.28 1.38 -18.00
CA LYS A 21 -30.87 2.79 -18.12
C LYS A 21 -31.03 3.57 -16.81
N ASP A 22 -32.04 3.25 -16.00
CA ASP A 22 -32.31 3.92 -14.73
C ASP A 22 -31.29 3.51 -13.67
N ILE A 23 -30.81 2.25 -13.72
CA ILE A 23 -29.70 1.77 -12.88
C ILE A 23 -28.40 2.49 -13.21
N ALA A 24 -28.14 2.74 -14.50
CA ALA A 24 -26.96 3.48 -14.92
C ALA A 24 -27.03 4.96 -14.50
N ASN A 25 -28.21 5.57 -14.60
CA ASN A 25 -28.45 6.94 -14.14
C ASN A 25 -28.33 7.08 -12.62
N ALA A 26 -28.90 6.15 -11.84
CA ALA A 26 -28.78 6.12 -10.37
C ALA A 26 -27.32 5.94 -9.92
N LYS A 27 -26.52 5.15 -10.66
CA LYS A 27 -25.07 5.06 -10.41
C LYS A 27 -24.35 6.36 -10.75
N LEU A 28 -24.72 7.02 -11.84
CA LEU A 28 -24.16 8.31 -12.25
C LEU A 28 -24.49 9.43 -11.28
N SER A 29 -25.71 9.49 -10.74
CA SER A 29 -26.12 10.46 -9.73
C SER A 29 -25.48 10.18 -8.37
N ALA A 30 -25.38 8.91 -7.95
CA ALA A 30 -24.62 8.54 -6.75
C ALA A 30 -23.12 8.88 -6.90
N GLN A 31 -22.53 8.65 -8.08
CA GLN A 31 -21.17 9.05 -8.39
C GLN A 31 -21.02 10.59 -8.37
N ALA A 32 -21.98 11.32 -8.94
CA ALA A 32 -21.99 12.79 -8.93
C ALA A 32 -22.18 13.37 -7.53
N GLN A 33 -22.92 12.69 -6.66
CA GLN A 33 -23.11 13.09 -5.26
C GLN A 33 -21.85 12.86 -4.43
N ILE A 34 -21.13 11.75 -4.68
CA ILE A 34 -19.77 11.54 -4.17
C ILE A 34 -18.83 12.60 -4.78
N ASP A 35 -18.94 12.92 -6.05
CA ASP A 35 -18.11 13.93 -6.69
C ASP A 35 -18.40 15.36 -6.19
N ALA A 36 -19.61 15.64 -5.71
CA ALA A 36 -19.99 16.89 -5.05
C ALA A 36 -19.55 16.93 -3.57
N GLU A 37 -19.71 15.82 -2.82
CA GLU A 37 -19.23 15.71 -1.43
C GLU A 37 -17.69 15.77 -1.35
N TYR A 38 -17.01 15.35 -2.42
CA TYR A 38 -15.55 15.41 -2.55
C TYR A 38 -15.10 16.43 -3.62
N GLY A 39 -15.99 17.35 -4.03
CA GLY A 39 -15.68 18.42 -4.96
C GLY A 39 -14.74 19.42 -4.29
N THR A 40 -13.63 19.72 -4.93
CA THR A 40 -12.52 20.52 -4.38
C THR A 40 -12.84 21.98 -4.10
N ASP A 41 -14.06 22.45 -4.41
CA ASP A 41 -14.41 23.87 -4.39
C ASP A 41 -15.36 24.28 -3.26
N GLU A 42 -15.89 23.32 -2.49
CA GLU A 42 -16.57 23.65 -1.23
C GLU A 42 -15.64 23.25 -0.08
N ILE A 43 -15.05 24.27 0.52
CA ILE A 43 -14.27 24.16 1.74
C ILE A 43 -15.25 23.84 2.88
N ILE A 44 -15.68 22.59 2.95
CA ILE A 44 -16.57 22.07 3.99
C ILE A 44 -15.88 22.30 5.33
N GLY A 45 -16.48 23.11 6.20
CA GLY A 45 -15.92 23.37 7.52
C GLY A 45 -15.26 24.72 7.72
N MET A 46 -15.06 25.53 6.68
CA MET A 46 -14.46 26.85 6.84
C MET A 46 -15.40 27.96 6.37
N LYS A 47 -15.46 29.05 7.13
CA LYS A 47 -16.18 30.26 6.76
C LYS A 47 -15.22 31.20 6.03
N ARG A 48 -15.73 31.86 4.99
CA ARG A 48 -15.05 33.03 4.44
C ARG A 48 -14.99 34.10 5.53
N LYS A 49 -13.80 34.64 5.76
CA LYS A 49 -13.61 35.77 6.68
C LYS A 49 -14.50 36.91 6.20
N VAL A 50 -15.38 37.42 7.06
CA VAL A 50 -16.20 38.58 6.71
C VAL A 50 -15.27 39.78 6.68
N VAL A 51 -14.86 40.18 5.48
CA VAL A 51 -14.07 41.40 5.28
C VAL A 51 -15.03 42.59 5.33
N ASP A 52 -14.78 43.54 6.23
CA ASP A 52 -15.54 44.78 6.32
C ASP A 52 -15.46 45.54 4.98
N PRO A 53 -16.55 46.09 4.42
CA PRO A 53 -16.55 46.71 3.09
C PRO A 53 -15.53 47.86 2.93
N MET A 54 -15.18 48.51 4.03
CA MET A 54 -14.15 49.57 4.09
C MET A 54 -12.71 49.04 3.96
N ASP A 55 -12.42 47.85 4.50
CA ASP A 55 -11.10 47.22 4.38
C ASP A 55 -10.89 46.59 3.00
N TYR A 56 -11.97 46.13 2.35
CA TYR A 56 -11.92 45.64 0.98
C TYR A 56 -11.52 46.76 -0.01
N GLN A 57 -12.06 47.97 0.17
CA GLN A 57 -11.69 49.14 -0.65
C GLN A 57 -10.25 49.58 -0.40
N ARG A 58 -9.76 49.54 0.85
CA ARG A 58 -8.36 49.85 1.19
C ARG A 58 -7.38 48.84 0.61
N LYS A 59 -7.65 47.53 0.71
CA LYS A 59 -6.81 46.49 0.09
C LYS A 59 -6.79 46.60 -1.43
N ARG A 60 -7.94 46.90 -2.07
CA ARG A 60 -8.01 47.07 -3.53
C ARG A 60 -7.28 48.32 -4.03
N ALA A 61 -7.29 49.41 -3.25
CA ALA A 61 -6.50 50.59 -3.54
C ALA A 61 -4.99 50.30 -3.42
N ALA A 62 -4.57 49.57 -2.38
CA ALA A 62 -3.17 49.17 -2.19
C ALA A 62 -2.64 48.19 -3.27
N LEU A 63 -3.50 47.29 -3.77
CA LEU A 63 -3.21 46.36 -4.87
C LEU A 63 -3.01 47.05 -6.23
N SER A 64 -3.47 48.29 -6.40
CA SER A 64 -3.30 49.04 -7.65
C SER A 64 -1.94 49.73 -7.78
N GLU A 65 -1.23 49.98 -6.66
CA GLU A 65 0.07 50.66 -6.66
C GLU A 65 1.27 49.71 -6.62
N VAL A 66 1.11 48.47 -6.14
CA VAL A 66 2.19 47.48 -6.08
C VAL A 66 1.63 46.14 -6.52
N GLY A 67 2.07 45.65 -7.69
CA GLY A 67 1.65 44.37 -8.26
C GLY A 67 2.11 43.17 -7.43
N GLN A 68 1.45 42.94 -6.29
CA GLN A 68 1.60 41.76 -5.45
C GLN A 68 0.44 40.78 -5.70
N GLU A 69 0.82 39.50 -5.80
CA GLU A 69 -0.07 38.36 -6.00
C GLU A 69 -1.10 38.22 -4.87
N MET A 70 -2.28 37.68 -5.21
CA MET A 70 -3.40 37.47 -4.29
C MET A 70 -2.97 36.62 -3.09
N GLU A 71 -2.94 37.20 -1.89
CA GLU A 71 -2.91 36.44 -0.64
C GLU A 71 -4.17 35.57 -0.59
N GLU A 72 -3.99 34.24 -0.54
CA GLU A 72 -5.06 33.28 -0.28
C GLU A 72 -5.78 33.68 1.01
N GLU A 73 -7.07 34.01 0.91
CA GLU A 73 -7.89 34.36 2.06
C GLU A 73 -7.88 33.20 3.08
N GLU A 74 -7.28 33.42 4.25
CA GLU A 74 -7.26 32.45 5.35
C GLU A 74 -8.69 32.06 5.72
N ALA A 75 -9.09 30.85 5.32
CA ALA A 75 -10.39 30.30 5.61
C ALA A 75 -10.45 29.93 7.11
N GLU A 76 -11.32 30.59 7.87
CA GLU A 76 -11.45 30.36 9.31
C GLU A 76 -12.27 29.09 9.56
N ILE A 77 -11.82 28.26 10.51
CA ILE A 77 -12.49 27.02 10.88
C ILE A 77 -13.81 27.33 11.59
N ASP A 78 -14.93 26.77 11.11
CA ASP A 78 -16.23 26.93 11.77
C ASP A 78 -16.26 26.17 13.11
N GLU A 79 -16.45 26.90 14.21
CA GLU A 79 -16.53 26.35 15.57
C GLU A 79 -17.66 25.31 15.75
N LYS A 80 -18.65 25.27 14.85
CA LYS A 80 -19.74 24.28 14.86
C LYS A 80 -19.39 22.95 14.18
N ILE A 81 -18.25 22.87 13.50
CA ILE A 81 -17.88 21.72 12.67
C ILE A 81 -16.76 20.94 13.36
N PHE A 82 -17.03 19.67 13.63
CA PHE A 82 -16.05 18.77 14.22
C PHE A 82 -15.20 18.13 13.12
N PHE A 83 -13.90 18.32 13.18
CA PHE A 83 -12.95 17.66 12.30
C PHE A 83 -12.54 16.32 12.89
N SER A 84 -12.47 15.30 12.04
CA SER A 84 -11.91 13.99 12.39
C SER A 84 -10.75 13.66 11.45
N VAL A 85 -9.79 12.90 11.97
CA VAL A 85 -8.65 12.46 11.16
C VAL A 85 -9.13 11.42 10.16
N ASN A 86 -8.88 11.67 8.87
CA ASN A 86 -9.20 10.71 7.81
C ASN A 86 -8.12 9.63 7.71
N TYR A 87 -8.33 8.51 8.41
CA TYR A 87 -7.42 7.35 8.40
C TYR A 87 -7.27 6.71 7.02
N ASP A 88 -8.30 6.73 6.17
CA ASP A 88 -8.25 6.12 4.84
C ASP A 88 -7.23 6.82 3.94
N LYS A 89 -7.13 8.15 4.06
CA LYS A 89 -6.13 8.94 3.31
C LYS A 89 -4.70 8.59 3.74
N PHE A 90 -4.46 8.32 5.03
CA PHE A 90 -3.15 7.85 5.50
C PHE A 90 -2.83 6.44 5.00
N ASN A 91 -3.80 5.53 5.04
CA ASN A 91 -3.63 4.17 4.51
C ASN A 91 -3.31 4.19 3.00
N MET A 92 -3.89 5.13 2.24
CA MET A 92 -3.54 5.32 0.84
C MET A 92 -2.11 5.80 0.64
N LEU A 93 -1.61 6.72 1.48
CA LEU A 93 -0.22 7.16 1.44
C LEU A 93 0.74 6.00 1.78
N PHE A 94 0.48 5.25 2.85
CA PHE A 94 1.30 4.11 3.23
C PHE A 94 1.31 3.00 2.16
N ARG A 95 0.16 2.74 1.53
CA ARG A 95 0.08 1.83 0.37
C ARG A 95 0.94 2.33 -0.78
N ASN A 96 0.84 3.62 -1.12
CA ASN A 96 1.61 4.19 -2.23
C ASN A 96 3.12 4.12 -1.95
N ASP A 97 3.56 4.43 -0.73
CA ASP A 97 4.95 4.31 -0.31
C ASP A 97 5.43 2.86 -0.37
N ALA A 98 4.64 1.90 0.12
CA ALA A 98 4.98 0.48 0.04
C ALA A 98 5.09 -0.03 -1.41
N ILE A 99 4.28 0.49 -2.34
CA ILE A 99 4.38 0.16 -3.78
C ILE A 99 5.62 0.82 -4.40
N ILE A 100 5.96 2.05 -4.02
CA ILE A 100 7.18 2.73 -4.47
C ILE A 100 8.40 1.93 -4.01
N ASP A 101 8.48 1.57 -2.73
CA ASP A 101 9.55 0.76 -2.18
C ASP A 101 9.66 -0.58 -2.92
N PHE A 102 8.52 -1.22 -3.19
CA PHE A 102 8.50 -2.45 -3.97
C PHE A 102 9.05 -2.28 -5.40
N ALA A 103 8.74 -1.18 -6.08
CA ALA A 103 9.31 -0.86 -7.38
C ALA A 103 10.81 -0.57 -7.31
N THR A 104 11.28 0.11 -6.24
CA THR A 104 12.70 0.41 -6.06
C THR A 104 13.55 -0.83 -5.82
N GLU A 105 13.07 -1.78 -5.02
CA GLU A 105 13.78 -3.03 -4.70
C GLU A 105 13.80 -3.99 -5.88
N ARG A 106 12.75 -3.98 -6.72
CA ARG A 106 12.58 -4.96 -7.79
C ARG A 106 13.22 -4.55 -9.11
N ILE A 107 13.19 -3.25 -9.43
CA ILE A 107 13.71 -2.72 -10.70
C ILE A 107 14.91 -1.82 -10.42
N ASN A 108 14.64 -0.57 -10.02
CA ASN A 108 15.66 0.41 -9.65
C ASN A 108 15.01 1.62 -8.97
N ARG A 109 15.84 2.46 -8.36
CA ARG A 109 15.39 3.68 -7.69
C ARG A 109 14.63 4.64 -8.62
N SER A 110 15.02 4.69 -9.90
CA SER A 110 14.40 5.52 -10.93
C SER A 110 12.97 5.06 -11.30
N ALA A 111 12.72 3.76 -11.36
CA ALA A 111 11.38 3.19 -11.55
C ALA A 111 10.45 3.52 -10.38
N GLY A 112 10.97 3.48 -9.15
CA GLY A 112 10.22 3.93 -7.97
C GLY A 112 9.81 5.40 -8.05
N GLN A 113 10.68 6.29 -8.57
CA GLN A 113 10.32 7.69 -8.80
C GLN A 113 9.23 7.87 -9.86
N ILE A 114 9.24 7.05 -10.91
CA ILE A 114 8.19 7.09 -11.94
C ILE A 114 6.86 6.65 -11.36
N VAL A 115 6.84 5.58 -10.57
CA VAL A 115 5.64 5.14 -9.84
C VAL A 115 5.16 6.20 -8.85
N LYS A 116 6.08 6.90 -8.16
CA LYS A 116 5.75 8.05 -7.32
C LYS A 116 5.08 9.17 -8.13
N ALA A 117 5.60 9.50 -9.31
CA ALA A 117 5.01 10.50 -10.20
C ALA A 117 3.59 10.11 -10.67
N PHE A 118 3.31 8.82 -10.87
CA PHE A 118 1.93 8.34 -11.12
C PHE A 118 1.00 8.65 -9.93
N PHE A 119 1.47 8.48 -8.69
CA PHE A 119 0.67 8.77 -7.50
C PHE A 119 0.52 10.27 -7.24
N GLU A 120 1.54 11.08 -7.51
CA GLU A 120 1.45 12.55 -7.42
C GLU A 120 0.45 13.11 -8.44
N TYR A 121 0.48 12.64 -9.68
CA TYR A 121 -0.50 13.01 -10.70
C TYR A 121 -1.95 12.58 -10.33
N GLY A 122 -2.08 11.45 -9.63
CA GLY A 122 -3.37 10.88 -9.23
C GLY A 122 -3.88 11.32 -7.85
N LYS A 123 -3.14 12.16 -7.11
CA LYS A 123 -3.41 12.44 -5.69
C LYS A 123 -4.81 12.99 -5.43
N ASP A 124 -5.29 13.87 -6.29
CA ASP A 124 -6.60 14.53 -6.14
C ASP A 124 -7.75 13.70 -6.73
N LYS A 125 -7.42 12.69 -7.54
CA LYS A 125 -8.39 11.84 -8.24
C LYS A 125 -8.67 10.52 -7.51
N MET A 126 -7.77 10.08 -6.63
CA MET A 126 -7.96 8.87 -5.84
C MET A 126 -8.78 9.18 -4.60
N LYS A 127 -9.97 8.57 -4.47
CA LYS A 127 -10.91 8.84 -3.38
C LYS A 127 -11.01 7.67 -2.39
N THR A 128 -10.78 6.44 -2.85
CA THR A 128 -10.98 5.23 -2.05
C THR A 128 -9.79 4.28 -2.10
N LEU A 129 -9.45 3.67 -0.96
CA LEU A 129 -8.35 2.68 -0.83
C LEU A 129 -8.57 1.40 -1.66
N LYS A 130 -9.83 1.05 -1.92
CA LYS A 130 -10.25 -0.17 -2.63
C LYS A 130 -10.31 -0.04 -4.16
N GLU A 131 -9.94 1.10 -4.71
CA GLU A 131 -9.82 1.26 -6.16
C GLU A 131 -8.85 0.22 -6.74
N GLN A 132 -9.22 -0.39 -7.86
CA GLN A 132 -8.43 -1.48 -8.47
C GLN A 132 -7.27 -0.96 -9.33
N ASP A 133 -7.39 0.26 -9.82
CA ASP A 133 -6.39 0.89 -10.69
C ASP A 133 -6.21 2.34 -10.27
N SER A 134 -5.01 2.89 -10.46
CA SER A 134 -4.79 4.32 -10.34
C SER A 134 -5.50 5.10 -11.47
N PRO A 135 -5.65 6.42 -11.31
CA PRO A 135 -6.02 7.30 -12.41
C PRO A 135 -5.06 7.12 -13.60
N SER A 136 -5.61 7.08 -14.82
CA SER A 136 -4.81 6.93 -16.04
C SER A 136 -3.98 8.19 -16.30
N ALA A 137 -2.69 8.00 -16.55
CA ALA A 137 -1.75 9.06 -16.91
C ALA A 137 -1.08 8.74 -18.27
N THR A 138 -0.71 9.78 -19.01
CA THR A 138 0.11 9.62 -20.22
C THR A 138 1.59 9.86 -19.90
N PRO A 139 2.53 9.35 -20.72
CA PRO A 139 3.95 9.61 -20.52
C PRO A 139 4.32 11.10 -20.47
N VAL A 140 3.52 11.97 -21.10
CA VAL A 140 3.71 13.43 -21.07
C VAL A 140 3.36 13.99 -19.69
N HIS A 141 2.21 13.59 -19.13
CA HIS A 141 1.82 14.00 -17.78
C HIS A 141 2.88 13.59 -16.75
N ILE A 142 3.40 12.38 -16.87
CA ILE A 142 4.42 11.85 -15.97
C ILE A 142 5.75 12.58 -16.20
N ALA A 143 6.15 12.82 -17.45
CA ALA A 143 7.36 13.58 -17.74
C ALA A 143 7.32 14.99 -17.13
N ASN A 144 6.17 15.67 -17.14
CA ASN A 144 5.99 16.98 -16.52
C ASN A 144 6.18 16.95 -15.00
N VAL A 145 5.68 15.91 -14.33
CA VAL A 145 5.88 15.71 -12.87
C VAL A 145 7.33 15.34 -12.56
N VAL A 146 7.92 14.47 -13.38
CA VAL A 146 9.30 13.98 -13.24
C VAL A 146 10.35 15.06 -13.52
N THR A 147 10.01 16.19 -14.16
CA THR A 147 10.96 17.31 -14.34
C THR A 147 11.53 17.84 -13.02
N LYS A 148 10.85 17.59 -11.89
CA LYS A 148 11.34 17.90 -10.53
C LYS A 148 12.28 16.83 -9.95
N THR A 149 12.54 15.72 -10.63
CA THR A 149 13.20 14.52 -10.09
C THR A 149 14.39 14.06 -10.95
N ASP A 150 15.48 13.65 -10.31
CA ASP A 150 16.80 13.25 -10.87
C ASP A 150 16.83 12.02 -11.82
N VAL A 151 15.71 11.66 -12.46
CA VAL A 151 15.60 10.49 -13.34
C VAL A 151 16.42 10.68 -14.63
N ALA A 152 16.54 11.92 -15.10
CA ALA A 152 17.28 12.25 -16.33
C ALA A 152 18.81 12.25 -16.16
N THR A 153 19.31 12.50 -14.94
CA THR A 153 20.75 12.66 -14.68
C THR A 153 21.47 11.35 -14.41
N ARG A 154 20.75 10.30 -13.94
CA ARG A 154 21.36 9.02 -13.55
C ARG A 154 21.68 8.08 -14.71
N GLY A 155 20.94 8.15 -15.82
CA GLY A 155 21.22 7.31 -17.00
C GLY A 155 21.04 5.80 -16.77
N ASP A 156 20.22 5.39 -15.78
CA ASP A 156 20.02 3.99 -15.42
C ASP A 156 19.33 3.14 -16.51
N ILE A 157 18.71 3.77 -17.52
CA ILE A 157 18.08 3.08 -18.65
C ILE A 157 18.81 3.41 -19.95
N VAL A 158 19.28 2.36 -20.61
CA VAL A 158 19.86 2.46 -21.95
C VAL A 158 18.76 2.16 -22.95
N LEU A 159 18.30 3.20 -23.64
CA LEU A 159 17.35 3.04 -24.73
C LEU A 159 18.11 2.69 -26.03
N PRO A 160 17.51 1.88 -26.91
CA PRO A 160 18.04 1.70 -28.26
C PRO A 160 18.23 3.06 -28.92
N LYS A 161 19.44 3.34 -29.41
CA LYS A 161 19.73 4.58 -30.12
C LYS A 161 18.99 4.57 -31.46
N ASP A 162 18.40 5.70 -31.83
CA ASP A 162 17.79 5.83 -33.14
C ASP A 162 18.85 5.62 -34.25
N PRO A 163 18.58 4.77 -35.26
CA PRO A 163 19.52 4.49 -36.35
C PRO A 163 19.92 5.73 -37.17
N LEU A 164 19.09 6.78 -37.15
CA LEU A 164 19.32 8.04 -37.87
C LEU A 164 20.22 9.03 -37.13
N GLU A 165 20.25 9.02 -35.79
CA GLU A 165 20.97 10.01 -34.97
C GLU A 165 21.62 9.38 -33.71
N PRO A 166 22.82 8.78 -33.83
CA PRO A 166 23.45 8.02 -32.74
C PRO A 166 23.95 8.86 -31.54
N ASN A 167 23.95 10.19 -31.66
CA ASN A 167 24.47 11.14 -30.66
C ASN A 167 23.39 11.95 -29.93
N LYS A 168 22.11 11.80 -30.27
CA LYS A 168 21.03 12.52 -29.59
C LYS A 168 20.76 11.86 -28.24
N LYS A 169 20.80 12.65 -27.17
CA LYS A 169 20.37 12.16 -25.84
C LYS A 169 18.86 11.90 -25.90
N PRO A 170 18.38 10.76 -25.38
CA PRO A 170 16.96 10.44 -25.43
C PRO A 170 16.15 11.51 -24.68
N SER A 171 14.99 11.87 -25.23
CA SER A 171 14.08 12.81 -24.59
C SER A 171 13.58 12.25 -23.26
N LEU A 172 13.26 13.10 -22.29
CA LEU A 172 12.66 12.68 -21.01
C LEU A 172 11.41 11.83 -21.24
N GLN A 173 10.64 12.13 -22.27
CA GLN A 173 9.43 11.37 -22.63
C GLN A 173 9.76 9.97 -23.13
N GLU A 174 10.87 9.78 -23.86
CA GLU A 174 11.34 8.47 -24.32
C GLU A 174 11.86 7.63 -23.15
N ILE A 175 12.60 8.25 -22.23
CA ILE A 175 13.07 7.63 -20.98
C ILE A 175 11.87 7.13 -20.16
N VAL A 176 10.88 7.99 -19.94
CA VAL A 176 9.65 7.63 -19.21
C VAL A 176 8.89 6.52 -19.94
N ARG A 177 8.77 6.57 -21.26
CA ARG A 177 8.16 5.48 -22.05
C ARG A 177 8.91 4.15 -21.92
N GLY A 178 10.24 4.18 -21.93
CA GLY A 178 11.07 3.00 -21.70
C GLY A 178 10.81 2.36 -20.34
N TYR A 179 10.78 3.18 -19.28
CA TYR A 179 10.47 2.71 -17.94
C TYR A 179 9.04 2.20 -17.78
N ILE A 180 8.06 2.86 -18.39
CA ILE A 180 6.67 2.38 -18.40
C ILE A 180 6.60 1.00 -19.09
N THR A 181 7.33 0.82 -20.18
CA THR A 181 7.41 -0.47 -20.88
C THR A 181 8.04 -1.54 -19.98
N LEU A 182 9.13 -1.20 -19.28
CA LEU A 182 9.78 -2.10 -18.33
C LEU A 182 8.85 -2.48 -17.16
N LEU A 183 8.15 -1.52 -16.58
CA LEU A 183 7.16 -1.71 -15.50
C LEU A 183 5.94 -2.53 -15.96
N LYS A 184 5.61 -2.48 -17.26
CA LYS A 184 4.56 -3.30 -17.87
C LYS A 184 5.03 -4.73 -18.16
N MET A 185 6.28 -4.92 -18.56
CA MET A 185 6.86 -6.25 -18.84
C MET A 185 7.13 -7.05 -17.57
N ASP A 186 7.39 -6.39 -16.44
CA ASP A 186 7.71 -7.09 -15.19
C ASP A 186 6.53 -7.98 -14.70
N PRO A 187 6.79 -9.21 -14.23
CA PRO A 187 5.73 -10.14 -13.84
C PRO A 187 4.87 -9.67 -12.66
N ALA A 188 5.35 -8.75 -11.80
CA ALA A 188 4.51 -8.15 -10.76
C ALA A 188 3.36 -7.33 -11.35
N GLY A 189 3.52 -6.84 -12.59
CA GLY A 189 2.53 -6.07 -13.32
C GLY A 189 2.18 -4.76 -12.63
N PHE A 190 3.17 -3.89 -12.48
CA PHE A 190 3.00 -2.57 -11.90
C PHE A 190 2.04 -1.71 -12.73
N ILE A 191 2.19 -1.73 -14.06
CA ILE A 191 1.43 -0.86 -14.97
C ILE A 191 0.53 -1.68 -15.90
N LYS A 192 -0.71 -1.22 -16.07
CA LYS A 192 -1.70 -1.69 -17.04
C LYS A 192 -1.99 -0.58 -18.05
N SER A 193 -2.15 -0.94 -19.32
CA SER A 193 -2.64 -0.02 -20.36
C SER A 193 -4.16 0.10 -20.24
N LYS A 194 -4.68 1.32 -20.21
CA LYS A 194 -6.12 1.60 -20.22
C LYS A 194 -6.47 2.25 -21.55
N ASP A 195 -7.04 1.47 -22.47
CA ASP A 195 -7.32 1.91 -23.84
C ASP A 195 -8.61 2.75 -23.97
N GLU A 196 -9.42 2.83 -22.91
CA GLU A 196 -10.74 3.51 -22.91
C GLU A 196 -10.70 5.02 -23.22
N ARG A 197 -9.54 5.66 -23.07
CA ARG A 197 -9.37 7.12 -23.28
C ARG A 197 -8.40 7.49 -24.41
N GLY A 198 -7.91 6.51 -25.17
CA GLY A 198 -6.97 6.71 -26.28
C GLY A 198 -5.63 5.99 -26.11
N ALA A 199 -4.82 5.97 -27.17
CA ALA A 199 -3.50 5.34 -27.16
C ALA A 199 -2.55 6.05 -26.17
N ASN A 200 -1.74 5.26 -25.43
CA ASN A 200 -0.74 5.71 -24.46
C ASN A 200 -1.25 6.17 -23.07
N HIS A 201 -2.41 5.70 -22.63
CA HIS A 201 -2.83 5.85 -21.24
C HIS A 201 -2.41 4.64 -20.39
N TYR A 202 -1.78 4.92 -19.25
CA TYR A 202 -1.24 3.93 -18.32
C TYR A 202 -1.77 4.17 -16.92
N ALA A 203 -2.06 3.09 -16.19
CA ALA A 203 -2.47 3.14 -14.79
C ALA A 203 -1.68 2.10 -13.98
N VAL A 204 -1.47 2.38 -12.70
CA VAL A 204 -0.89 1.42 -11.75
C VAL A 204 -1.96 0.41 -11.37
N ASN A 205 -1.68 -0.88 -11.53
CA ASN A 205 -2.62 -1.97 -11.24
C ASN A 205 -2.53 -2.37 -9.77
N PHE A 206 -3.46 -1.89 -8.94
CA PHE A 206 -3.47 -2.20 -7.51
C PHE A 206 -3.88 -3.65 -7.25
N GLU A 207 -4.77 -4.24 -8.05
CA GLU A 207 -5.26 -5.61 -7.87
C GLU A 207 -4.10 -6.63 -7.98
N LYS A 208 -3.32 -6.53 -9.05
CA LYS A 208 -2.21 -7.46 -9.29
C LYS A 208 -1.05 -7.21 -8.32
N LEU A 209 -0.77 -5.94 -8.00
CA LEU A 209 0.26 -5.58 -7.01
C LEU A 209 -0.10 -6.10 -5.62
N ARG A 210 -1.36 -5.95 -5.21
CA ARG A 210 -1.90 -6.48 -3.95
C ARG A 210 -1.64 -7.98 -3.82
N ASN A 211 -2.05 -8.77 -4.82
CA ASN A 211 -1.83 -10.21 -4.80
C ASN A 211 -0.33 -10.57 -4.78
N THR A 212 0.48 -9.83 -5.54
CA THR A 212 1.93 -10.05 -5.60
C THR A 212 2.63 -9.73 -4.28
N MET A 213 2.26 -8.63 -3.62
CA MET A 213 2.82 -8.22 -2.34
C MET A 213 2.39 -9.16 -1.22
N LYS A 214 1.12 -9.58 -1.17
CA LYS A 214 0.63 -10.60 -0.23
C LYS A 214 1.38 -11.91 -0.40
N ARG A 215 1.55 -12.38 -1.65
CA ARG A 215 2.36 -13.58 -1.97
C ARG A 215 3.80 -13.43 -1.49
N ARG A 216 4.45 -12.29 -1.73
CA ARG A 216 5.83 -12.02 -1.30
C ARG A 216 6.01 -12.14 0.22
N ILE A 217 5.05 -11.63 1.01
CA ILE A 217 5.09 -11.69 2.47
C ILE A 217 5.12 -13.15 2.95
N ILE A 218 4.21 -14.00 2.45
CA ILE A 218 4.18 -15.41 2.84
C ILE A 218 5.44 -16.14 2.38
N GLU A 219 5.89 -15.91 1.14
CA GLU A 219 7.12 -16.52 0.64
C GLU A 219 8.35 -16.12 1.48
N GLY A 220 8.42 -14.86 1.91
CA GLY A 220 9.43 -14.35 2.82
C GLY A 220 9.39 -15.05 4.18
N LEU A 221 8.19 -15.15 4.77
CA LEU A 221 7.97 -15.85 6.05
C LEU A 221 8.42 -17.31 5.98
N VAL A 222 8.06 -18.03 4.90
CA VAL A 222 8.44 -19.43 4.70
C VAL A 222 9.95 -19.55 4.50
N ARG A 223 10.56 -18.63 3.74
CA ARG A 223 12.01 -18.60 3.51
C ARG A 223 12.80 -18.39 4.80
N GLU A 224 12.38 -17.45 5.64
CA GLU A 224 13.08 -17.11 6.89
C GLU A 224 12.92 -18.21 7.95
N ARG A 225 11.73 -18.82 8.06
CA ARG A 225 11.45 -19.83 9.10
C ARG A 225 11.88 -21.25 8.73
N TYR A 226 11.72 -21.64 7.46
CA TYR A 226 11.88 -23.04 7.02
C TYR A 226 12.97 -23.22 5.95
N GLY A 227 13.67 -22.14 5.58
CA GLY A 227 14.78 -22.15 4.65
C GLY A 227 14.38 -22.11 3.17
N VAL A 228 15.40 -22.00 2.32
CA VAL A 228 15.25 -21.77 0.87
C VAL A 228 14.67 -22.98 0.13
N ALA A 229 15.01 -24.21 0.54
CA ALA A 229 14.50 -25.43 -0.09
C ALA A 229 12.97 -25.57 0.09
N THR A 230 12.47 -25.30 1.30
CA THR A 230 11.04 -25.33 1.60
C THR A 230 10.29 -24.22 0.85
N CYS A 231 10.87 -23.02 0.78
CA CYS A 231 10.33 -21.91 -0.01
C CYS A 231 10.23 -22.27 -1.50
N ARG A 232 11.20 -23.01 -2.06
CA ARG A 232 11.15 -23.48 -3.45
C ARG A 232 9.94 -24.40 -3.69
N VAL A 233 9.73 -25.40 -2.82
CA VAL A 233 8.57 -26.30 -2.91
C VAL A 233 7.26 -25.50 -2.83
N PHE A 234 7.19 -24.55 -1.89
CA PHE A 234 6.03 -23.68 -1.71
C PHE A 234 5.74 -22.82 -2.96
N LYS A 235 6.76 -22.22 -3.59
CA LYS A 235 6.61 -21.45 -4.84
C LYS A 235 6.09 -22.30 -6.00
N ILE A 236 6.62 -23.51 -6.16
CA ILE A 236 6.17 -24.45 -7.19
C ILE A 236 4.68 -24.77 -7.02
N LEU A 237 4.24 -25.02 -5.79
CA LEU A 237 2.82 -25.26 -5.49
C LEU A 237 1.93 -24.06 -5.80
N ILE A 238 2.40 -22.83 -5.57
CA ILE A 238 1.64 -21.63 -5.92
C ILE A 238 1.53 -21.45 -7.44
N GLU A 239 2.61 -21.70 -8.19
CA GLU A 239 2.65 -21.45 -9.64
C GLU A 239 1.96 -22.53 -10.47
N LYS A 240 2.03 -23.79 -10.03
CA LYS A 240 1.47 -24.94 -10.75
C LYS A 240 0.14 -25.41 -10.17
N GLY A 241 -0.23 -24.98 -8.96
CA GLY A 241 -1.45 -25.38 -8.28
C GLY A 241 -1.34 -26.77 -7.66
N LYS A 242 -2.32 -27.64 -7.95
CA LYS A 242 -2.44 -28.96 -7.33
C LYS A 242 -1.44 -29.93 -7.97
N LEU A 243 -0.52 -30.48 -7.20
CA LEU A 243 0.53 -31.38 -7.69
C LEU A 243 0.67 -32.65 -6.85
N ASP A 244 1.13 -33.73 -7.48
CA ASP A 244 1.54 -34.96 -6.80
C ASP A 244 2.98 -34.86 -6.26
N GLU A 245 3.33 -35.64 -5.23
CA GLU A 245 4.65 -35.68 -4.60
C GLU A 245 5.77 -35.95 -5.61
N SER A 246 5.56 -36.88 -6.55
CA SER A 246 6.55 -37.18 -7.60
C SER A 246 6.78 -36.01 -8.56
N GLN A 247 5.72 -35.24 -8.87
CA GLN A 247 5.83 -34.06 -9.73
C GLN A 247 6.56 -32.93 -9.01
N ILE A 248 6.26 -32.72 -7.72
CA ILE A 248 6.93 -31.73 -6.88
C ILE A 248 8.42 -32.07 -6.77
N GLN A 249 8.77 -33.34 -6.55
CA GLN A 249 10.16 -33.79 -6.48
C GLN A 249 10.94 -33.43 -7.76
N LYS A 250 10.36 -33.75 -8.94
CA LYS A 250 10.98 -33.46 -10.24
C LYS A 250 11.14 -31.96 -10.50
N LEU A 251 10.13 -31.16 -10.16
CA LEU A 251 10.16 -29.70 -10.36
C LEU A 251 11.07 -28.99 -9.35
N ALA A 252 11.14 -29.48 -8.11
CA ALA A 252 11.96 -28.89 -7.06
C ALA A 252 13.44 -29.29 -7.16
N MET A 253 13.75 -30.34 -7.92
CA MET A 253 15.07 -30.97 -8.03
C MET A 253 15.62 -31.33 -6.64
N LEU A 254 14.76 -31.94 -5.82
CA LEU A 254 15.10 -32.40 -4.46
C LEU A 254 15.02 -33.93 -4.39
N PRO A 255 15.78 -34.57 -3.47
CA PRO A 255 15.59 -35.98 -3.17
C PRO A 255 14.15 -36.26 -2.70
N ALA A 256 13.64 -37.47 -2.97
CA ALA A 256 12.29 -37.87 -2.57
C ALA A 256 12.09 -37.79 -1.05
N LYS A 257 13.10 -38.20 -0.27
CA LYS A 257 13.09 -38.14 1.20
C LYS A 257 12.91 -36.71 1.70
N ASP A 258 13.72 -35.78 1.19
CA ASP A 258 13.70 -34.37 1.60
C ASP A 258 12.40 -33.69 1.19
N THR A 259 11.91 -33.98 -0.02
CA THR A 259 10.63 -33.44 -0.53
C THR A 259 9.48 -33.82 0.41
N ARG A 260 9.42 -35.10 0.83
CA ARG A 260 8.40 -35.60 1.75
C ARG A 260 8.50 -34.94 3.13
N GLU A 261 9.70 -34.80 3.66
CA GLU A 261 9.93 -34.12 4.94
C GLU A 261 9.46 -32.66 4.90
N LYS A 262 9.78 -31.92 3.83
CA LYS A 262 9.37 -30.51 3.69
C LYS A 262 7.86 -30.37 3.46
N LEU A 263 7.23 -31.27 2.71
CA LEU A 263 5.76 -31.28 2.56
C LEU A 263 5.05 -31.61 3.88
N ALA A 264 5.55 -32.58 4.64
CA ALA A 264 5.02 -32.91 5.96
C ALA A 264 5.17 -31.74 6.95
N LEU A 265 6.31 -31.04 6.91
CA LEU A 265 6.54 -29.83 7.69
C LEU A 265 5.54 -28.72 7.34
N LEU A 266 5.37 -28.43 6.04
CA LEU A 266 4.43 -27.41 5.58
C LEU A 266 2.97 -27.75 5.94
N LYS A 267 2.59 -29.02 5.88
CA LYS A 267 1.26 -29.51 6.30
C LYS A 267 1.04 -29.32 7.78
N THR A 268 2.01 -29.71 8.62
CA THR A 268 1.93 -29.58 10.08
C THR A 268 1.77 -28.12 10.50
N LYS A 269 2.31 -27.20 9.70
CA LYS A 269 2.24 -25.75 9.94
C LYS A 269 1.03 -25.07 9.28
N GLY A 270 0.16 -25.80 8.59
CA GLY A 270 -1.06 -25.26 7.97
C GLY A 270 -0.88 -24.58 6.60
N PHE A 271 0.34 -24.50 6.07
CA PHE A 271 0.59 -23.81 4.79
C PHE A 271 0.14 -24.60 3.56
N VAL A 272 0.03 -25.93 3.67
CA VAL A 272 -0.30 -26.84 2.57
C VAL A 272 -1.34 -27.84 3.02
N GLU A 273 -2.35 -28.05 2.18
CA GLU A 273 -3.41 -29.04 2.37
C GLU A 273 -3.27 -30.18 1.34
N ILE A 274 -3.83 -31.34 1.69
CA ILE A 274 -3.92 -32.50 0.79
C ILE A 274 -5.36 -32.61 0.30
N GLN A 275 -5.53 -32.63 -1.02
CA GLN A 275 -6.77 -32.99 -1.68
C GLN A 275 -6.70 -34.45 -2.11
N GLU A 276 -7.56 -35.27 -1.54
CA GLU A 276 -7.76 -36.64 -2.01
C GLU A 276 -8.74 -36.65 -3.19
N VAL A 277 -8.32 -37.29 -4.28
CA VAL A 277 -9.15 -37.49 -5.47
C VAL A 277 -9.33 -39.01 -5.67
N PRO A 278 -10.53 -39.56 -5.40
CA PRO A 278 -10.76 -40.99 -5.51
C PRO A 278 -10.81 -41.42 -6.97
N ARG A 279 -10.11 -42.51 -7.33
CA ARG A 279 -10.22 -43.13 -8.67
C ARG A 279 -11.46 -44.01 -8.83
N THR A 280 -12.03 -44.46 -7.71
CA THR A 280 -13.18 -45.38 -7.66
C THR A 280 -14.20 -44.84 -6.65
N ALA A 281 -15.48 -45.12 -6.87
CA ALA A 281 -16.58 -44.65 -6.01
C ALA A 281 -16.39 -45.04 -4.52
N ASP A 282 -15.70 -46.14 -4.24
CA ASP A 282 -15.45 -46.66 -2.90
C ASP A 282 -14.48 -45.83 -2.04
N ARG A 283 -13.87 -44.76 -2.59
CA ARG A 283 -12.96 -43.82 -1.91
C ARG A 283 -11.85 -44.48 -1.05
N ALA A 284 -11.44 -45.70 -1.40
CA ALA A 284 -10.42 -46.43 -0.66
C ALA A 284 -9.05 -45.71 -0.77
N PRO A 285 -8.31 -45.49 0.35
CA PRO A 285 -7.06 -44.71 0.35
C PRO A 285 -5.99 -45.19 -0.63
N GLY A 286 -5.90 -46.52 -0.86
CA GLY A 286 -4.95 -47.12 -1.82
C GLY A 286 -5.28 -46.87 -3.29
N ARG A 287 -6.46 -46.31 -3.60
CA ARG A 287 -6.91 -45.95 -4.96
C ARG A 287 -7.23 -44.45 -5.06
N CYS A 288 -6.72 -43.62 -4.16
CA CYS A 288 -6.86 -42.17 -4.19
C CYS A 288 -5.54 -41.51 -4.66
N PHE A 289 -5.65 -40.46 -5.47
CA PHE A 289 -4.55 -39.53 -5.69
C PHE A 289 -4.51 -38.53 -4.55
N HIS A 290 -3.30 -38.25 -4.04
CA HIS A 290 -3.09 -37.24 -3.02
C HIS A 290 -2.41 -36.04 -3.68
N LEU A 291 -3.18 -34.97 -3.90
CA LEU A 291 -2.69 -33.75 -4.51
C LEU A 291 -2.42 -32.71 -3.43
N TRP A 292 -1.21 -32.18 -3.42
CA TRP A 292 -0.79 -31.11 -2.53
C TRP A 292 -1.15 -29.76 -3.15
N TYR A 293 -1.68 -28.85 -2.34
CA TYR A 293 -1.98 -27.49 -2.78
C TYR A 293 -1.88 -26.48 -1.64
N VAL A 294 -1.66 -25.22 -1.99
CA VAL A 294 -1.57 -24.11 -1.03
C VAL A 294 -2.89 -23.34 -1.02
N PRO A 295 -3.67 -23.37 0.07
CA PRO A 295 -4.84 -22.52 0.22
C PRO A 295 -4.44 -21.09 0.58
N LEU A 296 -4.07 -20.28 -0.42
CA LEU A 296 -3.53 -18.93 -0.23
C LEU A 296 -4.36 -18.04 0.71
N GLU A 297 -5.70 -18.03 0.54
CA GLU A 297 -6.59 -17.21 1.35
C GLU A 297 -6.57 -17.59 2.84
N LYS A 298 -6.57 -18.89 3.14
CA LYS A 298 -6.44 -19.38 4.52
C LYS A 298 -5.08 -18.97 5.10
N CYS A 299 -4.02 -19.14 4.32
CA CYS A 299 -2.68 -18.74 4.75
C CYS A 299 -2.59 -17.23 5.03
N TYR A 300 -3.24 -16.37 4.22
CA TYR A 300 -3.29 -14.93 4.48
C TYR A 300 -4.01 -14.61 5.80
N GLN A 301 -5.13 -15.27 6.07
CA GLN A 301 -5.89 -15.08 7.30
C GLN A 301 -5.12 -15.55 8.54
N GLU A 302 -4.45 -16.70 8.47
CA GLU A 302 -3.62 -17.19 9.57
C GLU A 302 -2.45 -16.24 9.86
N VAL A 303 -1.75 -15.78 8.82
CA VAL A 303 -0.64 -14.81 8.98
C VAL A 303 -1.14 -13.48 9.52
N LEU A 304 -2.36 -13.05 9.16
CA LEU A 304 -2.97 -11.84 9.69
C LEU A 304 -3.27 -11.98 11.20
N VAL A 305 -3.86 -13.11 11.62
CA VAL A 305 -4.11 -13.40 13.04
C VAL A 305 -2.81 -13.46 13.84
N ASP A 306 -1.79 -14.11 13.31
CA ASP A 306 -0.46 -14.15 13.94
C ASP A 306 0.16 -12.75 14.02
N SER A 307 0.01 -11.92 13.00
CA SER A 307 0.46 -10.52 13.02
C SER A 307 -0.20 -9.73 14.15
N TYR A 308 -1.51 -9.88 14.34
CA TYR A 308 -2.20 -9.25 15.47
C TYR A 308 -1.71 -9.76 16.82
N ARG A 309 -1.51 -11.07 16.95
CA ARG A 309 -0.96 -11.66 18.19
C ARG A 309 0.42 -11.11 18.50
N ILE A 310 1.28 -10.95 17.48
CA ILE A 310 2.61 -10.37 17.62
C ILE A 310 2.51 -8.92 18.12
N ILE A 311 1.66 -8.08 17.50
CA ILE A 311 1.46 -6.69 17.93
C ILE A 311 0.98 -6.64 19.40
N CYS A 312 0.01 -7.47 19.77
CA CYS A 312 -0.46 -7.55 21.15
C CYS A 312 0.66 -7.94 22.12
N ASN A 313 1.47 -8.95 21.78
CA ASN A 313 2.59 -9.40 22.62
C ASN A 313 3.66 -8.31 22.77
N LEU A 314 4.00 -7.59 21.69
CA LEU A 314 4.94 -6.47 21.72
C LEU A 314 4.42 -5.34 22.64
N GLN A 315 3.13 -5.03 22.54
CA GLN A 315 2.50 -3.99 23.34
C GLN A 315 2.36 -4.39 24.82
N GLN A 316 2.07 -5.66 25.10
CA GLN A 316 2.11 -6.23 26.44
C GLN A 316 3.52 -6.16 27.03
N ARG A 317 4.56 -6.50 26.25
CA ARG A 317 5.95 -6.39 26.69
C ARG A 317 6.32 -4.94 27.00
N LYS A 318 5.97 -3.99 26.12
CA LYS A 318 6.17 -2.55 26.37
C LYS A 318 5.52 -2.11 27.68
N ARG A 319 4.27 -2.52 27.93
CA ARG A 319 3.57 -2.22 29.18
C ARG A 319 4.26 -2.83 30.40
N GLN A 320 4.78 -4.05 30.27
CA GLN A 320 5.51 -4.72 31.36
C GLN A 320 6.82 -4.00 31.69
N GLU A 321 7.59 -3.58 30.69
CA GLU A 321 8.81 -2.78 30.87
C GLU A 321 8.51 -1.44 31.59
N LEU A 322 7.43 -0.75 31.22
CA LEU A 322 6.96 0.45 31.91
C LEU A 322 6.58 0.19 33.37
N LYS A 323 5.93 -0.94 33.66
CA LYS A 323 5.56 -1.34 35.02
C LYS A 323 6.77 -1.63 35.90
N LEU A 324 7.77 -2.36 35.37
CA LEU A 324 9.00 -2.68 36.10
C LEU A 324 9.76 -1.42 36.48
N ARG A 325 9.81 -0.43 35.58
CA ARG A 325 10.50 0.85 35.78
C ARG A 325 9.58 1.98 36.26
N LYS A 326 8.40 1.67 36.82
CA LYS A 326 7.40 2.68 37.19
C LYS A 326 7.96 3.78 38.09
N ARG A 327 8.79 3.42 39.09
CA ARG A 327 9.42 4.39 40.00
C ARG A 327 10.31 5.40 39.26
N LEU A 328 11.06 4.93 38.27
CA LEU A 328 11.92 5.75 37.43
C LEU A 328 11.10 6.66 36.52
N VAL A 329 10.04 6.12 35.90
CA VAL A 329 9.10 6.89 35.07
C VAL A 329 8.39 7.98 35.88
N ASP A 330 7.91 7.65 37.08
CA ASP A 330 7.26 8.59 38.00
C ASP A 330 8.24 9.68 38.48
N LYS A 331 9.54 9.39 38.53
CA LYS A 331 10.60 10.37 38.86
C LYS A 331 10.88 11.30 37.68
N ILE A 332 10.96 10.77 36.46
CA ILE A 332 11.14 11.55 35.22
C ILE A 332 9.95 12.46 34.94
N ALA A 333 8.73 12.01 35.26
CA ALA A 333 7.50 12.78 35.02
C ALA A 333 7.36 14.00 35.95
N ARG A 334 8.22 14.15 36.97
CA ARG A 334 8.21 15.33 37.86
C ARG A 334 8.79 16.54 37.12
N LYS A 335 8.11 17.68 37.22
CA LYS A 335 8.50 18.92 36.55
C LYS A 335 9.92 19.36 36.91
N ASP A 336 10.30 19.23 38.19
CA ASP A 336 11.63 19.59 38.70
C ASP A 336 12.77 18.82 37.99
N VAL A 337 12.50 17.58 37.60
CA VAL A 337 13.46 16.67 36.94
C VAL A 337 13.48 16.88 35.41
N MET A 338 12.35 17.30 34.83
CA MET A 338 12.29 17.71 33.42
C MET A 338 13.05 19.02 33.19
N GLU A 339 12.98 19.95 34.15
CA GLU A 339 13.67 21.24 34.07
C GLU A 339 15.17 21.12 34.36
N ASN A 340 15.59 20.21 35.25
CA ASN A 340 17.00 19.97 35.56
C ASN A 340 17.38 18.47 35.43
N PRO A 341 17.87 18.04 34.26
CA PRO A 341 18.28 16.66 34.00
C PRO A 341 19.54 16.21 34.78
N ASP A 342 20.20 17.11 35.50
CA ASP A 342 21.33 16.81 36.40
C ASP A 342 20.92 16.26 37.77
N LEU A 343 19.61 16.30 38.09
CA LEU A 343 19.05 15.66 39.29
C LEU A 343 18.99 14.12 39.19
N LEU A 344 19.33 13.55 38.02
CA LEU A 344 19.43 12.10 37.82
C LEU A 344 20.83 11.61 38.11
N GLY A 345 20.93 10.54 38.91
CA GLY A 345 22.18 9.82 39.08
C GLY A 345 22.65 9.17 37.79
N GLU A 346 23.96 8.98 37.61
CA GLU A 346 24.51 8.34 36.39
C GLU A 346 23.96 6.92 36.16
N GLY A 347 23.63 6.18 37.23
CA GLY A 347 22.97 4.88 37.14
C GLY A 347 21.55 4.97 36.56
N GLU A 348 20.78 5.98 36.97
CA GLU A 348 19.43 6.24 36.46
C GLU A 348 19.48 6.68 34.99
N LYS A 349 20.44 7.54 34.62
CA LYS A 349 20.67 7.96 33.23
C LYS A 349 20.93 6.74 32.32
N LYS A 350 21.78 5.80 32.76
CA LYS A 350 22.06 4.55 32.02
C LYS A 350 20.84 3.64 31.91
N GLU A 351 20.03 3.52 32.97
CA GLU A 351 18.79 2.73 32.93
C GLU A 351 17.74 3.32 31.97
N ILE A 352 17.66 4.65 31.88
CA ILE A 352 16.79 5.35 30.92
C ILE A 352 17.24 5.10 29.49
N GLU A 353 18.54 5.17 29.22
CA GLU A 353 19.08 4.90 27.89
C GLU A 353 18.76 3.46 27.46
N GLN A 354 18.95 2.49 28.36
CA GLN A 354 18.58 1.10 28.11
C GLN A 354 17.07 0.94 27.88
N MET A 355 16.24 1.62 28.68
CA MET A 355 14.79 1.61 28.52
C MET A 355 14.37 2.18 27.16
N ASN A 356 14.91 3.32 26.76
CA ASN A 356 14.62 3.96 25.48
C ASN A 356 15.04 3.07 24.31
N LYS A 357 16.22 2.43 24.39
CA LYS A 357 16.68 1.47 23.38
C LYS A 357 15.76 0.26 23.25
N VAL A 358 15.22 -0.25 24.37
CA VAL A 358 14.23 -1.34 24.34
C VAL A 358 12.92 -0.87 23.72
N PHE A 359 12.44 0.33 24.07
CA PHE A 359 11.21 0.89 23.50
C PHE A 359 11.33 1.18 22.02
N GLU A 360 12.45 1.74 21.58
CA GLU A 360 12.72 1.98 20.17
C GLU A 360 12.68 0.66 19.39
N ARG A 361 13.35 -0.39 19.89
CA ARG A 361 13.31 -1.72 19.26
C ARG A 361 11.90 -2.30 19.19
N LEU A 362 11.10 -2.14 20.25
CA LEU A 362 9.72 -2.63 20.27
C LEU A 362 8.81 -1.84 19.32
N GLU A 363 8.97 -0.52 19.24
CA GLU A 363 8.17 0.33 18.33
C GLU A 363 8.56 0.11 16.86
N VAL A 364 9.85 -0.02 16.54
CA VAL A 364 10.31 -0.38 15.19
C VAL A 364 9.77 -1.75 14.80
N ALA A 365 9.83 -2.75 15.69
CA ALA A 365 9.26 -4.06 15.43
C ALA A 365 7.75 -3.99 15.21
N LYS A 366 7.03 -3.21 16.02
CA LYS A 366 5.59 -2.99 15.86
C LYS A 366 5.27 -2.33 14.51
N SER A 367 5.96 -1.26 14.14
CA SER A 367 5.78 -0.56 12.88
C SER A 367 6.01 -1.47 11.66
N ARG A 368 7.01 -2.35 11.71
CA ARG A 368 7.26 -3.34 10.65
C ARG A 368 6.12 -4.37 10.52
N VAL A 369 5.57 -4.83 11.64
CA VAL A 369 4.43 -5.76 11.61
C VAL A 369 3.15 -5.05 11.18
N ASP A 370 2.98 -3.79 11.53
CA ASP A 370 1.84 -2.97 11.11
C ASP A 370 1.80 -2.80 9.58
N LEU A 371 2.96 -2.60 8.94
CA LEU A 371 3.07 -2.59 7.48
C LEU A 371 2.61 -3.93 6.87
N VAL A 372 2.92 -5.07 7.49
CA VAL A 372 2.44 -6.39 7.05
C VAL A 372 0.91 -6.47 7.18
N VAL A 373 0.34 -5.98 8.27
CA VAL A 373 -1.12 -5.93 8.47
C VAL A 373 -1.79 -5.06 7.41
N MET A 374 -1.24 -3.88 7.14
CA MET A 374 -1.72 -2.97 6.11
C MET A 374 -1.75 -3.66 4.74
N ILE A 375 -0.70 -4.43 4.39
CA ILE A 375 -0.62 -5.13 3.09
C ILE A 375 -1.57 -6.33 3.02
N LEU A 376 -1.89 -6.98 4.14
CA LEU A 376 -2.75 -8.18 4.14
C LEU A 376 -4.24 -7.83 4.22
N ARG A 377 -4.60 -6.80 4.99
CA ARG A 377 -5.98 -6.41 5.28
C ARG A 377 -6.49 -5.26 4.40
N ASP A 378 -5.72 -4.16 4.36
CA ASP A 378 -6.22 -2.87 3.87
C ASP A 378 -5.91 -2.68 2.37
N PHE A 379 -4.72 -3.10 1.97
CA PHE A 379 -4.41 -3.55 0.62
C PHE A 379 -4.77 -5.04 0.56
#